data_AF-I2FKQ8-F1
#
_entry.id   AF-I2FKQ8-F1
#
_cell.length_a   1.000
_cell.length_b   1.000
_cell.length_c   1.000
_cell.angle_alpha   90.00
_cell.angle_beta   90.00
_cell.angle_gamma   90.00
#
_symmetry.space_group_name_H-M   'P 1'
#
loop_
_entity.id
_entity.type
_entity.pdbx_description
1 polymer ?
#
loop_
_entity_poly.entity_id
_entity_poly.type
_entity_poly.pdbx_seq_one_letter_code
_entity_poly.pdbx_strand_id
1 'polypeptide(L)'
;MAYSLWIALLMLPVLVHSQSGEELVDNEPRILCTSHLSVSAANSLTCHLDDDTDDEMEDIKVMSLCYTDDKKQRCLKEKGNNVTFTDLDTLQSYNLTVQLKRGGTFWKTMSLKKIIKPRSPWVVNATFLRSSNRALIYIGNPYLKDYLKPSNQLFQLRIWSVKNTLV
;
A
#
# COMPACT_ATOMS: atom_id res chain seq x y z
N MET A 1 -3.99 72.13 47.64
CA MET A 1 -4.49 70.95 48.38
C MET A 1 -5.63 70.38 47.57
N ALA A 2 -5.80 69.11 47.27
CA ALA A 2 -4.92 67.96 47.15
C ALA A 2 -5.78 66.90 46.41
N TYR A 3 -5.14 66.08 45.57
CA TYR A 3 -5.66 64.84 44.94
C TYR A 3 -6.72 65.04 43.83
N SER A 4 -6.64 64.42 42.66
CA SER A 4 -6.88 62.98 42.52
C SER A 4 -6.45 62.40 41.15
N LEU A 5 -5.64 61.34 41.23
CA LEU A 5 -5.55 60.10 40.42
C LEU A 5 -5.79 60.13 38.90
N TRP A 6 -4.72 59.96 38.09
CA TRP A 6 -4.28 58.67 37.52
C TRP A 6 -5.31 58.02 36.57
N ILE A 7 -5.27 58.38 35.29
CA ILE A 7 -5.80 57.54 34.22
C ILE A 7 -4.70 56.53 33.88
N ALA A 8 -4.69 55.40 34.59
CA ALA A 8 -3.91 54.23 34.19
C ALA A 8 -4.62 53.58 32.99
N LEU A 9 -3.96 53.65 31.84
CA LEU A 9 -4.34 52.98 30.61
C LEU A 9 -4.24 51.46 30.83
N LEU A 10 -5.37 50.80 31.08
CA LEU A 10 -5.51 49.35 31.14
C LEU A 10 -5.39 48.76 29.72
N MET A 11 -4.17 48.68 29.21
CA MET A 11 -3.83 47.79 28.09
C MET A 11 -3.69 46.38 28.66
N LEU A 12 -4.81 45.68 28.85
CA LEU A 12 -4.78 44.24 29.03
C LEU A 12 -4.25 43.63 27.73
N PRO A 13 -3.11 42.91 27.73
CA PRO A 13 -2.83 42.03 26.61
C PRO A 13 -3.94 40.97 26.64
N VAL A 14 -4.83 41.02 25.65
CA VAL A 14 -5.61 39.84 25.32
C VAL A 14 -4.56 38.81 24.93
N LEU A 15 -4.24 37.91 25.86
CA LEU A 15 -3.58 36.64 25.55
C LEU A 15 -4.57 35.90 24.67
N VAL A 16 -4.57 36.27 23.39
CA VAL A 16 -5.10 35.45 22.31
C VAL A 16 -4.18 34.23 22.31
N HIS A 17 -4.51 33.26 23.15
CA HIS A 17 -4.13 31.89 22.86
C HIS A 17 -4.89 31.58 21.60
N SER A 18 -4.24 31.76 20.44
CA SER A 18 -4.65 31.01 19.27
C SER A 18 -4.54 29.55 19.70
N GLN A 19 -5.66 28.97 20.10
CA GLN A 19 -5.80 27.53 20.20
C GLN A 19 -5.77 27.06 18.76
N SER A 20 -4.55 26.98 18.21
CA SER A 20 -4.31 26.18 17.02
C SER A 20 -4.74 24.79 17.45
N GLY A 21 -5.89 24.36 16.92
CA GLY A 21 -6.24 22.97 16.90
C GLY A 21 -5.14 22.27 16.09
N GLU A 22 -4.05 21.93 16.77
CA GLU A 22 -3.13 20.90 16.34
C GLU A 22 -3.84 19.57 16.62
N GLU A 23 -5.00 19.40 15.98
CA GLU A 23 -5.40 18.07 15.59
C GLU A 23 -4.35 17.71 14.54
N LEU A 24 -3.32 16.99 14.99
CA LEU A 24 -2.41 16.24 14.13
C LEU A 24 -3.28 15.20 13.42
N VAL A 25 -4.10 15.68 12.47
CA VAL A 25 -4.57 14.85 11.40
C VAL A 25 -3.29 14.42 10.73
N ASP A 26 -2.99 13.14 10.90
CA ASP A 26 -1.92 12.40 10.26
C ASP A 26 -2.15 12.48 8.75
N ASN A 27 -1.90 13.67 8.17
CA ASN A 27 -1.99 14.01 6.77
C ASN A 27 -0.77 13.45 6.02
N GLU A 28 -0.17 12.37 6.51
CA GLU A 28 0.71 11.57 5.69
C GLU A 28 -0.13 10.93 4.59
N PRO A 29 0.20 11.15 3.31
CA PRO A 29 -0.52 10.52 2.22
C PRO A 29 -0.43 9.00 2.40
N ARG A 30 -1.59 8.38 2.58
CA ARG A 30 -1.70 6.94 2.80
C ARG A 30 -1.27 6.23 1.53
N ILE A 31 -0.04 5.75 1.47
CA ILE A 31 0.47 5.02 0.32
C ILE A 31 0.24 3.52 0.49
N LEU A 32 -0.47 2.94 -0.47
CA LEU A 32 -0.75 1.52 -0.57
C LEU A 32 0.22 0.89 -1.56
N CYS A 33 1.02 -0.06 -1.08
CA CYS A 33 1.99 -0.77 -1.90
C CYS A 33 1.70 -2.26 -1.96
N THR A 34 1.94 -2.85 -3.12
CA THR A 34 1.85 -4.30 -3.34
C THR A 34 3.08 -4.78 -4.10
N SER A 35 3.53 -5.99 -3.79
CA SER A 35 4.65 -6.63 -4.50
C SER A 35 4.17 -7.78 -5.37
N HIS A 36 4.82 -7.98 -6.51
CA HIS A 36 4.76 -9.20 -7.28
C HIS A 36 6.13 -9.86 -7.19
N LEU A 37 6.19 -10.98 -6.48
CA LEU A 37 7.42 -11.74 -6.29
C LEU A 37 7.32 -13.08 -7.02
N SER A 38 8.42 -13.45 -7.67
CA SER A 38 8.64 -14.73 -8.31
C SER A 38 10.09 -15.18 -8.11
N VAL A 39 10.28 -16.49 -7.96
CA VAL A 39 11.62 -17.11 -7.94
C VAL A 39 12.22 -17.19 -9.35
N SER A 40 11.39 -17.20 -10.40
CA SER A 40 11.81 -17.47 -11.79
C SER A 40 11.58 -16.33 -12.76
N ALA A 41 10.99 -15.22 -12.31
CA ALA A 41 10.65 -14.08 -13.16
C ALA A 41 11.04 -12.77 -12.48
N ALA A 42 11.03 -11.68 -13.25
CA ALA A 42 11.24 -10.35 -12.70
C ALA A 42 10.18 -10.01 -11.64
N ASN A 43 10.65 -9.40 -10.56
CA ASN A 43 9.85 -8.94 -9.45
C ASN A 43 9.49 -7.48 -9.63
N SER A 44 8.41 -7.06 -8.97
CA SER A 44 8.04 -5.66 -8.94
C SER A 44 7.41 -5.23 -7.62
N LEU A 45 7.54 -3.94 -7.32
CA LEU A 45 6.81 -3.23 -6.29
C LEU A 45 6.00 -2.13 -6.98
N THR A 46 4.69 -2.11 -6.72
CA THR A 46 3.77 -1.10 -7.23
C THR A 46 3.14 -0.37 -6.04
N CYS A 47 3.12 0.96 -6.08
CA CYS A 47 2.46 1.76 -5.06
C CYS A 47 1.43 2.72 -5.67
N HIS A 48 0.45 3.11 -4.86
CA HIS A 48 -0.58 4.09 -5.22
C HIS A 48 -0.93 4.92 -3.99
N LEU A 49 -1.34 6.17 -4.19
CA LEU A 49 -1.90 6.99 -3.13
C LEU A 49 -3.35 6.54 -2.89
N ASP A 50 -3.74 6.44 -1.62
CA ASP A 50 -5.10 6.22 -1.17
C ASP A 50 -5.79 7.59 -1.15
N ASP A 51 -6.36 7.96 -2.30
CA ASP A 51 -7.09 9.22 -2.47
C ASP A 51 -8.56 9.00 -2.08
N ASP A 52 -8.90 9.38 -0.85
CA ASP A 52 -10.30 9.44 -0.38
C ASP A 52 -11.00 10.76 -0.80
N THR A 53 -10.31 11.63 -1.55
CA THR A 53 -10.77 13.00 -1.87
C THR A 53 -10.69 13.31 -3.36
N ASP A 54 -11.74 13.96 -3.89
CA ASP A 54 -11.90 14.38 -5.31
C ASP A 54 -10.96 15.53 -5.76
N ASP A 55 -9.99 15.92 -4.93
CA ASP A 55 -9.00 16.92 -5.32
C ASP A 55 -8.03 16.33 -6.34
N GLU A 56 -7.47 17.18 -7.21
CA GLU A 56 -6.55 16.79 -8.28
C GLU A 56 -5.53 15.73 -7.81
N MET A 57 -5.72 14.48 -8.28
CA MET A 57 -4.93 13.30 -7.92
C MET A 57 -3.44 13.61 -7.82
N GLU A 58 -2.90 13.55 -6.61
CA GLU A 58 -1.47 13.64 -6.43
C GLU A 58 -0.81 12.38 -7.01
N ASP A 59 0.21 12.57 -7.82
CA ASP A 59 0.85 11.48 -8.54
C ASP A 59 2.27 11.23 -8.03
N ILE A 60 2.69 9.97 -8.08
CA ILE A 60 4.05 9.58 -7.76
C ILE A 60 4.98 10.00 -8.91
N LYS A 61 6.02 10.76 -8.57
CA LYS A 61 7.07 11.18 -9.50
C LYS A 61 8.17 10.14 -9.63
N VAL A 62 8.68 9.65 -8.49
CA VAL A 62 9.78 8.69 -8.45
C VAL A 62 9.74 7.88 -7.17
N MET A 63 10.11 6.61 -7.27
CA MET A 63 10.29 5.70 -6.15
C MET A 63 11.75 5.29 -6.02
N SER A 64 12.22 5.12 -4.79
CA SER A 64 13.52 4.59 -4.45
C SER A 64 13.38 3.49 -3.41
N LEU A 65 13.85 2.29 -3.72
CA LEU A 65 13.80 1.13 -2.83
C LEU A 65 15.21 0.78 -2.40
N CYS A 66 15.52 0.97 -1.12
CA CYS A 66 16.85 0.77 -0.56
C CYS A 66 16.91 -0.39 0.43
N TYR A 67 18.04 -1.07 0.51
CA TYR A 67 18.34 -2.13 1.47
C TYR A 67 19.82 -2.11 1.85
N THR A 68 20.17 -2.81 2.92
CA THR A 68 21.56 -2.93 3.38
C THR A 68 22.08 -4.31 3.03
N ASP A 69 23.10 -4.34 2.17
CA ASP A 69 23.79 -5.55 1.73
C ASP A 69 25.25 -5.48 2.19
N ASP A 70 25.68 -6.42 3.03
CA ASP A 70 27.05 -6.49 3.57
C ASP A 70 27.59 -5.14 4.07
N LYS A 71 26.77 -4.43 4.87
CA LYS A 71 27.03 -3.08 5.43
C LYS A 71 27.08 -1.94 4.40
N LYS A 72 26.81 -2.19 3.12
CA LYS A 72 26.65 -1.18 2.08
C LYS A 72 25.17 -0.96 1.79
N GLN A 73 24.76 0.29 1.66
CA GLN A 73 23.40 0.62 1.23
C GLN A 73 23.31 0.50 -0.29
N ARG A 74 22.35 -0.27 -0.78
CA ARG A 74 22.01 -0.37 -2.21
C ARG A 74 20.61 0.18 -2.41
N CYS A 75 20.40 0.93 -3.49
CA CYS A 75 19.12 1.56 -3.80
C CYS A 75 18.77 1.39 -5.28
N LEU A 76 17.52 1.01 -5.55
CA LEU A 76 16.92 0.99 -6.88
C LEU A 76 15.99 2.18 -7.02
N LYS A 77 16.18 3.00 -8.06
CA LYS A 77 15.40 4.21 -8.28
C LYS A 77 14.73 4.16 -9.65
N GLU A 78 13.40 4.26 -9.67
CA GLU A 78 12.60 4.24 -10.90
C GLU A 78 11.57 5.37 -10.91
N LYS A 79 11.27 5.89 -12.10
CA LYS A 79 10.26 6.93 -12.29
C LYS A 79 8.86 6.34 -12.22
N GLY A 80 7.92 7.13 -11.71
CA GLY A 80 6.55 6.69 -11.52
C GLY A 80 6.40 5.77 -10.31
N ASN A 81 5.39 4.91 -10.38
CA ASN A 81 4.86 4.18 -9.25
C ASN A 81 5.22 2.68 -9.22
N ASN A 82 6.13 2.26 -10.09
CA ASN A 82 6.63 0.91 -10.20
C ASN A 82 8.14 0.88 -10.03
N VAL A 83 8.63 -0.16 -9.35
CA VAL A 83 10.05 -0.51 -9.27
C VAL A 83 10.18 -1.97 -9.67
N THR A 84 11.02 -2.29 -10.65
CA THR A 84 11.27 -3.64 -11.13
C THR A 84 12.67 -4.12 -10.72
N PHE A 85 12.80 -5.42 -10.43
CA PHE A 85 14.06 -5.98 -9.97
C PHE A 85 14.15 -7.50 -10.15
N THR A 86 15.36 -8.01 -10.32
CA THR A 86 15.65 -9.45 -10.45
C THR A 86 16.34 -10.00 -9.21
N ASP A 87 17.30 -9.26 -8.67
CA ASP A 87 18.29 -9.80 -7.73
C ASP A 87 18.18 -9.17 -6.33
N LEU A 88 16.95 -9.11 -5.80
CA LEU A 88 16.70 -8.65 -4.43
C LEU A 88 16.38 -9.83 -3.51
N ASP A 89 17.06 -9.89 -2.38
CA ASP A 89 16.72 -10.83 -1.31
C ASP A 89 15.37 -10.46 -0.69
N THR A 90 14.35 -11.26 -1.01
CA THR A 90 12.96 -11.01 -0.64
C THR A 90 12.68 -11.16 0.86
N LEU A 91 13.64 -11.69 1.64
CA LEU A 91 13.52 -11.84 3.09
C LEU A 91 13.92 -10.57 3.86
N GLN A 92 14.59 -9.62 3.22
CA GLN A 92 15.08 -8.41 3.85
C GLN A 92 13.99 -7.34 4.04
N SER A 93 14.25 -6.41 4.95
CA SER A 93 13.48 -5.18 5.11
C SER A 93 14.04 -4.10 4.19
N TYR A 94 13.14 -3.42 3.48
CA TYR A 94 13.47 -2.38 2.52
C TYR A 94 12.97 -1.02 3.02
N ASN A 95 13.75 0.03 2.79
CA ASN A 95 13.31 1.41 2.94
C ASN A 95 12.84 1.93 1.59
N LEU A 96 11.53 2.10 1.45
CA LEU A 96 10.93 2.79 0.33
C LEU A 96 10.97 4.29 0.60
N THR A 97 11.35 5.06 -0.40
CA THR A 97 11.17 6.51 -0.47
C THR A 97 10.34 6.82 -1.70
N VAL A 98 9.28 7.61 -1.54
CA VAL A 98 8.39 8.03 -2.62
C VAL A 98 8.40 9.54 -2.67
N GLN A 99 8.67 10.08 -3.86
CA GLN A 99 8.58 11.51 -4.13
C GLN A 99 7.38 11.77 -5.02
N LEU A 100 6.55 12.71 -4.63
CA LEU A 100 5.33 13.10 -5.31
C LEU A 100 5.61 14.23 -6.30
N LYS A 101 4.76 14.39 -7.31
CA LYS A 101 4.95 15.42 -8.34
C LYS A 101 4.92 16.84 -7.76
N ARG A 102 4.13 17.08 -6.71
CA ARG A 102 4.00 18.39 -6.03
C ARG A 102 5.10 18.67 -4.99
N GLY A 103 6.06 17.75 -4.82
CA GLY A 103 7.24 17.94 -3.98
C GLY A 103 7.23 17.19 -2.65
N GLY A 104 6.07 16.64 -2.24
CA GLY A 104 5.97 15.78 -1.06
C GLY A 104 6.93 14.59 -1.14
N THR A 105 7.55 14.21 -0.02
CA THR A 105 8.42 13.04 0.08
C THR A 105 8.04 12.23 1.31
N PHE A 106 7.84 10.94 1.11
CA PHE A 106 7.47 9.98 2.15
C PHE A 106 8.48 8.83 2.20
N TRP A 107 8.67 8.23 3.36
CA TRP A 107 9.47 7.02 3.52
C TRP A 107 8.81 5.97 4.40
N LYS A 108 9.01 4.70 4.08
CA LYS A 108 8.48 3.56 4.85
C LYS A 108 9.41 2.36 4.79
N THR A 109 9.62 1.75 5.94
CA THR A 109 10.25 0.43 5.99
C THR A 109 9.20 -0.66 5.75
N MET A 110 9.49 -1.60 4.85
CA MET A 110 8.57 -2.67 4.47
C MET A 110 9.27 -3.99 4.17
N SER A 111 8.55 -5.10 4.38
CA SER A 111 8.95 -6.41 3.92
C SER A 111 8.09 -6.78 2.71
N LEU A 112 8.73 -6.93 1.54
CA LEU A 112 8.03 -7.20 0.28
C LEU A 112 7.20 -8.49 0.37
N LYS A 113 7.73 -9.52 1.05
CA LYS A 113 7.06 -10.80 1.26
C LYS A 113 5.72 -10.69 2.02
N LYS A 114 5.51 -9.64 2.81
CA LYS A 114 4.26 -9.43 3.57
C LYS A 114 3.16 -8.76 2.74
N ILE A 115 3.50 -8.17 1.60
CA ILE A 115 2.58 -7.40 0.74
C ILE A 115 2.47 -8.01 -0.66
N ILE A 116 2.69 -9.32 -0.80
CA ILE A 116 2.59 -9.98 -2.10
C ILE A 116 1.13 -9.96 -2.55
N LYS A 117 0.88 -9.41 -3.74
CA LYS A 117 -0.42 -9.47 -4.42
C LYS A 117 -0.48 -10.75 -5.26
N PRO A 118 -1.41 -11.68 -4.96
CA PRO A 118 -1.61 -12.85 -5.80
C PRO A 118 -2.13 -12.45 -7.19
N ARG A 119 -1.65 -13.17 -8.21
CA ARG A 119 -2.07 -13.16 -9.60
C ARG A 119 -3.37 -13.94 -9.64
N SER A 120 -4.29 -13.46 -10.47
CA SER A 120 -5.59 -14.09 -10.64
C SER A 120 -5.42 -15.56 -11.03
N PRO A 121 -6.07 -16.49 -10.32
CA PRO A 121 -6.15 -17.88 -10.75
C PRO A 121 -7.06 -17.97 -11.99
N TRP A 122 -7.04 -19.13 -12.66
CA TRP A 122 -7.92 -19.38 -13.80
C TRP A 122 -8.65 -20.72 -13.65
N VAL A 123 -9.83 -20.82 -14.24
CA VAL A 123 -10.55 -22.10 -14.34
C VAL A 123 -9.90 -22.91 -15.46
N VAL A 124 -9.36 -24.07 -15.11
CA VAL A 124 -8.76 -25.02 -16.06
C VAL A 124 -9.85 -25.85 -16.71
N ASN A 125 -10.78 -26.39 -15.90
CA ASN A 125 -11.89 -27.21 -16.36
C ASN A 125 -13.04 -27.16 -15.33
N ALA A 126 -14.27 -27.22 -15.80
CA ALA A 126 -15.46 -27.40 -14.99
C ALA A 126 -16.31 -28.52 -15.60
N THR A 127 -16.49 -29.62 -14.88
CA THR A 127 -17.18 -30.81 -15.40
C THR A 127 -18.18 -31.32 -14.39
N PHE A 128 -19.38 -31.69 -14.87
CA PHE A 128 -20.39 -32.37 -14.07
C PHE A 128 -20.27 -33.88 -14.21
N LEU A 129 -19.90 -34.56 -13.12
CA LEU A 129 -19.85 -36.01 -13.04
C LEU A 129 -21.20 -36.56 -12.64
N ARG A 130 -21.95 -37.04 -13.64
CA ARG A 130 -23.30 -37.61 -13.45
C ARG A 130 -23.31 -38.83 -12.53
N SER A 131 -22.30 -39.69 -12.63
CA SER A 131 -22.19 -40.91 -11.81
C SER A 131 -22.16 -40.64 -10.31
N SER A 132 -21.64 -39.49 -9.90
CA SER A 132 -21.54 -39.07 -8.50
C SER A 132 -22.43 -37.87 -8.15
N ASN A 133 -23.19 -37.33 -9.11
CA ASN A 133 -23.94 -36.07 -8.99
C ASN A 133 -23.10 -34.92 -8.42
N ARG A 134 -21.88 -34.71 -8.93
CA ARG A 134 -20.94 -33.70 -8.42
C ARG A 134 -20.40 -32.84 -9.56
N ALA A 135 -20.23 -31.54 -9.30
CA ALA A 135 -19.42 -30.67 -10.14
C ALA A 135 -17.97 -30.69 -9.66
N LEU A 136 -17.04 -30.93 -10.57
CA LEU A 136 -15.60 -30.78 -10.34
C LEU A 136 -15.12 -29.53 -11.06
N ILE A 137 -14.50 -28.62 -10.30
CA ILE A 137 -13.91 -27.39 -10.82
C ILE A 137 -12.42 -27.44 -10.53
N TYR A 138 -11.61 -27.50 -11.59
CA TYR A 138 -10.16 -27.43 -11.50
C TYR A 138 -9.72 -25.99 -11.66
N ILE A 139 -9.02 -25.48 -10.63
CA ILE A 139 -8.50 -24.12 -10.61
C ILE A 139 -6.99 -24.17 -10.76
N GLY A 140 -6.47 -23.52 -11.81
CA GLY A 140 -5.05 -23.33 -12.04
C GLY A 140 -4.53 -22.12 -11.28
N ASN A 141 -3.30 -22.21 -10.79
CA ASN A 141 -2.58 -21.08 -10.23
C ASN A 141 -1.16 -21.00 -10.82
N PRO A 142 -0.56 -19.80 -10.92
CA PRO A 142 0.75 -19.63 -11.53
C PRO A 142 1.92 -19.86 -10.57
N TYR A 143 1.68 -20.41 -9.38
CA TYR A 143 2.58 -20.31 -8.23
C TYR A 143 3.33 -21.61 -7.88
N LEU A 144 3.46 -22.50 -8.85
CA LEU A 144 4.18 -23.74 -8.64
C LEU A 144 5.66 -23.46 -8.33
N LYS A 145 6.11 -23.86 -7.14
CA LYS A 145 7.47 -23.62 -6.62
C LYS A 145 7.84 -22.14 -6.43
N ASP A 146 6.85 -21.29 -6.18
CA ASP A 146 7.07 -19.87 -5.92
C ASP A 146 6.93 -19.52 -4.41
N TYR A 147 7.05 -18.24 -4.07
CA TYR A 147 6.85 -17.71 -2.70
C TYR A 147 5.42 -17.94 -2.21
N LEU A 148 4.45 -17.72 -3.09
CA LEU A 148 3.06 -18.09 -2.86
C LEU A 148 2.88 -19.58 -3.17
N LYS A 149 2.10 -20.26 -2.36
CA LYS A 149 1.82 -21.70 -2.41
C LYS A 149 0.33 -21.93 -2.13
N PRO A 150 -0.26 -23.06 -2.57
CA PRO A 150 -1.64 -23.37 -2.21
C PRO A 150 -1.88 -23.39 -0.69
N SER A 151 -0.87 -23.75 0.10
CA SER A 151 -0.96 -23.83 1.56
C SER A 151 -0.86 -22.47 2.28
N ASN A 152 -0.44 -21.39 1.61
CA ASN A 152 -0.31 -20.06 2.21
C ASN A 152 -1.21 -19.01 1.52
N GLN A 153 -2.20 -19.47 0.77
CA GLN A 153 -3.20 -18.65 0.11
C GLN A 153 -4.59 -19.09 0.56
N LEU A 154 -5.48 -18.11 0.74
CA LEU A 154 -6.89 -18.37 0.91
C LEU A 154 -7.56 -18.28 -0.47
N PHE A 155 -8.21 -19.37 -0.88
CA PHE A 155 -9.01 -19.39 -2.09
C PHE A 155 -10.49 -19.30 -1.71
N GLN A 156 -11.21 -18.34 -2.28
CA GLN A 156 -12.65 -18.22 -2.13
C GLN A 156 -13.30 -18.45 -3.49
N LEU A 157 -14.28 -19.35 -3.53
CA LEU A 157 -15.11 -19.58 -4.71
C LEU A 157 -16.49 -18.99 -4.44
N ARG A 158 -16.91 -18.03 -5.26
CA ARG A 158 -18.27 -17.49 -5.23
C ARG A 158 -19.06 -18.05 -6.41
N ILE A 159 -20.05 -18.89 -6.11
CA ILE A 159 -21.01 -19.41 -7.09
C ILE A 159 -22.27 -18.56 -7.00
N TRP A 160 -22.79 -18.13 -8.14
CA TRP A 160 -24.05 -17.41 -8.21
C TRP A 160 -24.87 -17.94 -9.39
N SER A 161 -26.19 -17.87 -9.25
CA SER A 161 -27.18 -18.22 -10.26
C SER A 161 -28.13 -17.04 -10.42
N VAL A 162 -28.63 -16.83 -11.65
CA VAL A 162 -29.60 -15.77 -11.96
C VAL A 162 -30.94 -16.04 -11.25
N LYS A 163 -31.20 -17.29 -10.86
CA LYS A 163 -32.34 -17.68 -10.02
C LYS A 163 -31.82 -18.06 -8.62
N ASN A 164 -32.54 -17.68 -7.57
CA ASN A 164 -32.25 -18.04 -6.16
C ASN A 164 -32.30 -19.55 -5.85
N THR A 165 -32.32 -20.40 -6.86
CA THR A 165 -32.26 -21.85 -6.76
C THR A 165 -30.96 -22.35 -7.36
N LEU A 166 -30.10 -22.89 -6.49
CA LEU A 166 -29.16 -23.94 -6.87
C LEU A 166 -30.03 -25.19 -7.02
N VAL A 167 -30.34 -25.58 -8.26
CA VAL A 167 -31.08 -26.82 -8.57
C VAL A 167 -30.12 -28.00 -8.47
#